data_AF-A0A7C4RIY3-F1
#
_entry.id   AF-A0A7C4RIY3-F1
#
_cell.length_a   1.000
_cell.length_b   1.000
_cell.length_c   1.000
_cell.angle_alpha   90.00
_cell.angle_beta   90.00
_cell.angle_gamma   90.00
#
_symmetry.space_group_name_H-M   'P 1'
#
loop_
_entity.id
_entity.type
_entity.pdbx_description
1 polymer ?
#
loop_
_entity_poly.entity_id
_entity_poly.type
_entity_poly.pdbx_seq_one_letter_code
_entity_poly.pdbx_strand_id
1 'polypeptide(L)' 'MKDIKKAERVTARLTAEDMRKLRNYIDECLLAAIKFNKTRKAIHFIKMKNSMQKFLGTLDMLEKEA' A
#
# COMPACT_ATOMS: atom_id res chain seq x y z
N MET A 1 22.01 -0.27 -7.06
CA MET A 1 22.76 0.05 -5.82
C MET A 1 22.38 1.41 -5.21
N LYS A 2 22.09 2.46 -6.01
CA LYS A 2 21.55 3.73 -5.49
C LYS A 2 20.15 3.59 -4.88
N ASP A 3 19.28 2.75 -5.46
CA ASP A 3 17.91 2.57 -4.98
C ASP A 3 17.83 1.84 -3.64
N ILE A 4 18.73 0.86 -3.41
CA ILE A 4 18.82 0.15 -2.13
C ILE A 4 19.19 1.11 -1.00
N LYS A 5 20.20 1.98 -1.18
CA LYS A 5 20.56 2.98 -0.17
C LYS A 5 19.43 3.97 0.14
N LYS A 6 18.62 4.32 -0.87
CA LYS A 6 17.42 5.15 -0.66
C LYS A 6 16.40 4.38 0.17
N ALA A 7 16.10 3.14 -0.21
CA ALA A 7 15.17 2.28 0.53
C ALA A 7 15.62 2.04 1.98
N GLU A 8 16.92 1.81 2.22
CA GLU A 8 17.47 1.66 3.57
C GLU A 8 17.16 2.86 4.47
N ARG A 9 17.33 4.09 3.96
CA ARG A 9 17.00 5.33 4.70
C ARG A 9 15.52 5.42 5.06
N VAL A 10 14.65 5.04 4.12
CA VAL A 10 13.19 4.98 4.37
C VAL A 10 12.90 3.95 5.45
N THR A 11 13.38 2.72 5.29
CA THR A 11 13.10 1.61 6.20
C THR A 11 13.63 1.84 7.61
N ALA A 12 14.75 2.55 7.78
CA ALA A 12 15.32 2.88 9.08
C ALA A 12 14.45 3.86 9.89
N ARG A 13 13.55 4.60 9.24
CA ARG A 13 12.66 5.60 9.86
C ARG A 13 11.22 5.09 10.04
N LEU A 14 10.87 3.93 9.50
CA LEU A 14 9.51 3.41 9.57
C LEU A 14 9.08 3.14 11.00
N THR A 15 7.92 3.69 11.36
CA THR A 15 7.30 3.36 12.64
C THR A 15 6.49 2.07 12.52
N ALA A 16 6.17 1.46 13.67
CA ALA A 16 5.25 0.33 13.72
C ALA A 16 3.86 0.69 13.15
N GLU A 17 3.46 1.96 13.24
CA GLU A 17 2.19 2.44 12.71
C GLU A 17 2.21 2.57 11.18
N ASP A 18 3.32 3.01 10.59
CA ASP A 18 3.47 3.05 9.12
C ASP A 18 3.41 1.64 8.53
N MET A 19 4.10 0.69 9.17
CA MET A 19 4.05 -0.72 8.79
C MET A 19 2.63 -1.30 8.91
N ARG A 20 1.89 -0.94 9.97
CA ARG A 20 0.50 -1.35 10.17
C ARG A 20 -0.41 -0.79 9.06
N LYS A 21 -0.27 0.49 8.72
CA LYS A 21 -1.05 1.13 7.65
C LYS A 21 -0.79 0.48 6.30
N LEU A 22 0.47 0.30 5.92
CA LEU A 22 0.86 -0.34 4.66
C LEU A 22 0.26 -1.76 4.56
N ARG A 23 0.37 -2.56 5.62
CA ARG A 23 -0.23 -3.89 5.68
C ARG A 23 -1.75 -3.83 5.51
N ASN A 24 -2.44 -2.95 6.24
CA ASN A 24 -3.90 -2.84 6.19
C ASN A 24 -4.39 -2.51 4.77
N TYR A 25 -3.72 -1.61 4.05
CA TYR A 25 -4.11 -1.27 2.67
C TYR A 25 -3.93 -2.44 1.70
N ILE A 26 -2.89 -3.26 1.86
CA ILE A 26 -2.71 -4.47 1.08
C ILE A 26 -3.79 -5.51 1.41
N ASP A 27 -4.08 -5.73 2.69
CA ASP A 27 -5.12 -6.67 3.12
C ASP A 27 -6.50 -6.25 2.57
N GLU A 28 -6.84 -4.96 2.63
CA GLU A 28 -8.06 -4.41 2.02
C GLU A 28 -8.12 -4.63 0.51
N CYS A 29 -7.01 -4.37 -0.20
CA CYS A 29 -6.92 -4.55 -1.64
C CYS A 29 -7.12 -6.03 -2.01
N LEU A 30 -6.48 -6.94 -1.29
CA LEU A 30 -6.59 -8.39 -1.51
C LEU A 30 -8.03 -8.86 -1.27
N LEU A 31 -8.67 -8.44 -0.18
CA LEU A 31 -10.06 -8.77 0.10
C LEU A 31 -11.01 -8.26 -0.99
N ALA A 32 -10.78 -7.05 -1.50
CA ALA A 32 -11.55 -6.49 -2.61
C ALA A 32 -11.33 -7.28 -3.90
N ALA A 33 -10.09 -7.70 -4.19
CA ALA A 33 -9.75 -8.52 -5.36
C ALA A 33 -10.42 -9.88 -5.35
N ILE A 34 -10.40 -10.57 -4.19
CA ILE A 34 -11.10 -11.85 -4.02
C ILE A 34 -12.59 -11.68 -4.27
N LYS A 35 -13.22 -10.63 -3.72
CA LYS A 35 -14.65 -10.35 -3.92
C LYS A 35 -14.96 -9.97 -5.37
N PHE A 36 -14.10 -9.19 -6.02
CA PHE A 36 -14.26 -8.82 -7.43
C PHE A 36 -14.17 -10.03 -8.34
N ASN A 37 -13.20 -10.93 -8.12
CA ASN A 37 -13.06 -12.15 -8.92
C ASN A 37 -14.32 -13.02 -8.86
N LYS A 38 -14.96 -13.11 -7.69
CA LYS A 38 -16.20 -13.88 -7.47
C LYS A 38 -17.45 -13.22 -8.05
N THR A 39 -17.55 -11.90 -7.99
CA THR A 39 -18.84 -11.21 -8.22
C THR A 39 -18.86 -10.31 -9.45
N ARG A 40 -17.69 -9.92 -9.97
CA ARG A 40 -17.49 -8.91 -11.02
C ARG A 40 -18.15 -7.56 -10.77
N LYS A 41 -18.61 -7.27 -9.54
CA LYS A 41 -19.26 -5.99 -9.21
C LYS A 41 -18.25 -4.85 -9.21
N ALA A 42 -18.58 -3.76 -9.91
CA ALA A 42 -17.73 -2.56 -10.04
C ALA A 42 -17.30 -1.97 -8.69
N ILE A 43 -18.12 -2.06 -7.65
CA ILE A 43 -17.76 -1.58 -6.30
C ILE A 43 -16.48 -2.22 -5.76
N HIS A 44 -16.24 -3.50 -6.06
CA HIS A 44 -15.02 -4.18 -5.61
C HIS A 44 -13.81 -3.76 -6.43
N PHE A 45 -13.99 -3.47 -7.72
CA PHE A 45 -12.95 -2.86 -8.56
C PHE A 45 -12.51 -1.49 -8.03
N ILE A 46 -13.48 -0.62 -7.69
CA ILE A 46 -13.20 0.69 -7.11
C ILE A 46 -12.45 0.54 -5.77
N LYS A 47 -12.88 -0.38 -4.91
CA LYS A 47 -12.22 -0.63 -3.62
C LYS A 47 -10.76 -1.07 -3.79
N MET A 48 -10.48 -2.01 -4.70
CA MET A 48 -9.10 -2.41 -5.01
C MET A 48 -8.24 -1.20 -5.41
N LYS A 49 -8.75 -0.41 -6.38
CA LYS A 49 -8.04 0.76 -6.89
C LYS A 49 -7.74 1.76 -5.77
N ASN A 50 -8.73 2.08 -4.95
CA ASN A 50 -8.58 3.06 -3.87
C ASN A 50 -7.61 2.58 -2.79
N SER A 51 -7.66 1.31 -2.38
CA SER A 51 -6.71 0.77 -1.38
C SER A 51 -5.28 0.76 -1.93
N MET A 52 -5.08 0.40 -3.20
CA MET A 52 -3.75 0.46 -3.83
C MET A 52 -3.23 1.89 -3.96
N GLN A 53 -4.08 2.85 -4.30
CA GLN A 53 -3.70 4.27 -4.34
C GLN A 53 -3.26 4.78 -2.96
N LYS A 54 -3.93 4.37 -1.89
CA LYS A 54 -3.51 4.71 -0.52
C LYS A 54 -2.14 4.09 -0.19
N PHE A 55 -1.94 2.81 -0.52
CA PHE A 55 -0.66 2.13 -0.31
C PHE A 55 0.50 2.85 -1.01
N LEU A 56 0.36 3.11 -2.31
CA LEU A 56 1.39 3.82 -3.08
C LEU A 56 1.60 5.25 -2.57
N GLY A 57 0.54 5.98 -2.26
CA GLY A 57 0.65 7.33 -1.69
C GLY A 57 1.36 7.36 -0.35
N THR A 58 1.19 6.33 0.50
CA THR A 58 1.96 6.19 1.74
C THR A 58 3.43 5.89 1.46
N LEU A 59 3.75 5.00 0.51
CA LEU A 59 5.15 4.78 0.11
C LEU A 59 5.82 6.06 -0.40
N ASP A 60 5.13 6.82 -1.27
CA ASP A 60 5.63 8.09 -1.80
C ASP A 60 5.88 9.12 -0.70
N MET A 61 5.03 9.17 0.32
CA MET A 61 5.19 10.05 1.48
C MET A 61 6.44 9.66 2.29
N LEU A 62 6.57 8.38 2.61
CA LEU A 62 7.71 7.84 3.36
C LEU A 62 9.03 8.05 2.60
N GLU A 63 9.01 7.96 1.27
CA GLU A 63 10.18 8.25 0.43
C GLU A 63 10.57 9.74 0.42
N LYS A 64 9.61 10.65 0.55
CA LYS A 64 9.88 12.10 0.61
C LYS A 64 10.38 12.55 1.98
N GLU A 65 10.00 11.84 3.03
CA GLU A 65 10.39 12.11 4.42
C GLU A 65 11.76 11.48 4.81
N ALA A 66 12.36 10.67 3.93
CA ALA A 66 13.64 9.97 4.14
C ALA A 66 14.86 10.76 3.66
#